data_AF-A0A6N3X462-F1
#
_entry.id   AF-A0A6N3X462-F1
#
_cell.length_a   1.000
_cell.length_b   1.000
_cell.length_c   1.000
_cell.angle_alpha   90.00
_cell.angle_beta   90.00
_cell.angle_gamma   90.00
#
_symmetry.space_group_name_H-M   'P 1'
#
loop_
_entity.id
_entity.type
_entity.pdbx_description
1 polymer ?
#
loop_
_entity_poly.entity_id
_entity_poly.type
_entity_poly.pdbx_seq_one_letter_code
_entity_poly.pdbx_strand_id
1 'polypeptide(L)'
;MPSLHQLHARREFAFLVLSGLFLGSMGLLNILGLSRFINLGQIGPFPIVVAVGVLPYPVTFLCTDIISEIWGERRASQLVWVGLLVNIWILLIVWLGGVLP
;
A
#
# COMPACT_ATOMS: atom_id res chain seq x y z
N MET A 1 -23.88 26.71 -8.64
CA MET A 1 -23.85 25.25 -8.91
C MET A 1 -22.45 24.92 -9.40
N PRO A 2 -21.71 24.03 -8.73
CA PRO A 2 -20.41 23.60 -9.25
C PRO A 2 -20.62 22.93 -10.62
N SER A 3 -19.81 23.31 -11.61
CA SER A 3 -19.87 22.69 -12.93
C SER A 3 -19.45 21.22 -12.81
N LEU A 4 -20.10 20.31 -13.54
CA LEU A 4 -19.84 18.86 -13.49
C LEU A 4 -18.34 18.52 -13.65
N HIS A 5 -17.61 19.34 -14.41
CA HIS A 5 -16.16 19.27 -14.55
C HIS A 5 -15.39 19.41 -13.23
N GLN A 6 -15.77 20.33 -12.34
CA GLN A 6 -15.11 20.51 -11.05
C GLN A 6 -15.32 19.31 -10.12
N LEU A 7 -16.49 18.65 -10.21
CA LEU A 7 -16.79 17.47 -9.41
C LEU A 7 -15.97 16.26 -9.87
N HIS A 8 -15.81 16.09 -11.19
CA HIS A 8 -14.97 15.03 -11.77
C HIS A 8 -13.49 15.22 -11.43
N ALA A 9 -12.96 16.44 -11.54
CA ALA A 9 -11.56 16.72 -11.22
C ALA A 9 -11.22 16.43 -9.75
N ARG A 10 -12.12 16.74 -8.80
CA ARG A 10 -11.93 16.41 -7.38
C ARG A 10 -11.94 14.92 -7.12
N ARG A 11 -12.81 14.17 -7.79
CA ARG A 11 -12.84 12.70 -7.69
C ARG A 11 -11.55 12.10 -8.26
N GLU A 12 -11.07 12.59 -9.39
CA GLU A 12 -9.83 12.11 -9.97
C GLU A 12 -8.61 12.39 -9.08
N PHE A 13 -8.56 13.57 -8.46
CA PHE A 13 -7.52 13.88 -7.48
C PHE A 13 -7.60 12.97 -6.24
N ALA A 14 -8.79 12.74 -5.68
CA ALA A 14 -8.97 11.83 -4.55
C ALA A 14 -8.55 10.39 -4.92
N PHE A 15 -8.89 9.94 -6.13
CA PHE A 15 -8.43 8.66 -6.65
C PHE A 15 -6.91 8.58 -6.73
N LEU A 16 -6.24 9.61 -7.24
CA LEU A 16 -4.77 9.67 -7.32
C LEU A 16 -4.12 9.62 -5.92
N VAL A 17 -4.68 10.37 -4.95
CA VAL A 17 -4.18 10.38 -3.58
C VAL A 17 -4.32 9.01 -2.92
N LEU A 18 -5.50 8.38 -3.02
CA LEU A 18 -5.74 7.05 -2.45
C LEU A 18 -4.90 5.98 -3.14
N SER A 19 -4.75 6.07 -4.46
CA SER A 19 -3.89 5.16 -5.25
C SER A 19 -2.43 5.29 -4.85
N GLY A 20 -1.94 6.53 -4.68
CA GLY A 20 -0.59 6.80 -4.21
C GLY A 20 -0.36 6.30 -2.78
N LEU A 21 -1.35 6.47 -1.89
CA LEU A 21 -1.29 5.94 -0.53
C LEU A 21 -1.21 4.41 -0.54
N PHE A 22 -2.06 3.75 -1.33
CA PHE A 22 -2.08 2.29 -1.48
C PHE A 22 -0.73 1.75 -1.99
N LEU A 23 -0.25 2.27 -3.12
CA LEU A 23 1.00 1.84 -3.74
C LEU A 23 2.21 2.16 -2.84
N GLY A 24 2.21 3.33 -2.21
CA GLY A 24 3.23 3.73 -1.24
C GLY A 24 3.28 2.80 -0.04
N SER A 25 2.13 2.48 0.57
CA SER A 25 2.02 1.52 1.68
C SER A 25 2.49 0.11 1.28
N MET A 26 2.14 -0.37 0.09
CA MET A 26 2.61 -1.66 -0.44
C MET A 26 4.14 -1.68 -0.64
N GLY A 27 4.72 -0.61 -1.17
CA GLY A 27 6.18 -0.50 -1.33
C GLY A 27 6.91 -0.39 0.00
N LEU A 28 6.34 0.36 0.96
CA LEU A 28 6.88 0.47 2.31
C LEU A 28 6.86 -0.87 3.04
N LEU A 29 5.86 -1.72 2.79
CA LEU A 29 5.77 -3.07 3.34
C LEU A 29 6.96 -3.94 2.92
N ASN A 30 7.36 -3.88 1.65
CA ASN A 30 8.56 -4.58 1.18
C ASN A 30 9.81 -4.09 1.90
N ILE A 31 9.98 -2.77 2.09
CA ILE A 31 11.17 -2.22 2.74
C ILE A 31 11.17 -2.48 4.26
N LEU A 32 10.05 -2.23 4.94
CA LEU A 32 9.91 -2.35 6.40
C LEU A 32 9.83 -3.80 6.87
N GLY A 33 9.19 -4.68 6.09
CA GLY A 33 9.14 -6.12 6.37
C GLY A 33 10.52 -6.77 6.36
N LEU A 34 11.46 -6.20 5.61
CA LEU A 34 12.86 -6.62 5.56
C LEU A 34 13.75 -5.95 6.62
N SER A 35 13.43 -4.73 7.08
CA SER A 35 14.37 -3.89 7.83
C SER A 35 13.98 -3.56 9.27
N ARG A 36 12.70 -3.59 9.65
CA ARG A 36 12.26 -3.18 11.00
C ARG A 36 11.26 -4.16 11.60
N PHE A 37 11.78 -5.10 12.37
CA PHE A 37 11.04 -5.77 13.42
C PHE A 37 10.93 -4.82 14.61
N ILE A 38 9.75 -4.27 14.87
CA ILE A 38 9.54 -3.50 16.10
C ILE A 38 9.27 -4.51 17.22
N ASN A 39 10.19 -4.57 18.18
CA ASN A 39 9.93 -5.16 19.49
C ASN A 39 8.94 -4.22 20.21
N LEU A 40 7.65 -4.56 20.21
CA LEU A 40 6.60 -3.78 20.89
C LEU A 40 6.61 -3.96 22.42
N GLY A 41 7.56 -4.76 22.93
CA GLY A 41 7.73 -5.05 24.34
C GLY A 41 7.63 -6.56 24.61
N GLN A 42 7.93 -6.94 25.84
CA GLN A 42 7.82 -8.33 26.31
C GLN A 42 6.53 -8.46 27.12
N ILE A 43 5.59 -9.32 26.70
CA ILE A 43 4.50 -9.76 27.59
C ILE A 43 5.01 -11.03 28.27
N GLY A 44 5.60 -10.87 29.45
CA GLY A 44 6.26 -11.96 30.18
C GLY A 44 7.51 -12.48 29.45
N PRO A 45 7.78 -13.80 29.44
CA PRO A 45 8.98 -14.37 28.80
C PRO A 45 8.95 -14.39 27.26
N PHE A 46 7.85 -13.96 26.63
CA PHE A 46 7.71 -13.96 25.17
C PHE A 46 7.94 -12.57 24.58
N PRO A 47 8.95 -12.37 23.72
CA PRO A 47 9.14 -11.12 23.02
C PRO A 47 8.02 -10.95 21.98
N ILE A 48 7.24 -9.88 22.10
CA ILE A 48 6.25 -9.52 21.08
C ILE A 48 6.98 -8.77 19.98
N VAL A 49 7.39 -9.55 18.98
CA VAL A 49 7.92 -9.04 17.74
C VAL A 49 6.76 -8.94 16.76
N VAL A 50 6.19 -7.75 16.59
CA VAL A 50 5.23 -7.54 15.48
C VAL A 50 6.02 -6.98 14.32
N ALA A 51 5.93 -7.67 13.20
CA ALA A 51 6.38 -7.12 11.93
C ALA A 51 5.57 -5.84 11.68
N VAL A 52 6.24 -4.68 11.62
CA VAL A 52 5.61 -3.39 11.32
C VAL A 52 4.84 -3.43 10.01
N GLY A 53 5.23 -4.34 9.11
CA GLY A 53 4.51 -4.69 7.89
C GLY A 53 3.07 -5.17 8.10
N VAL A 54 2.58 -5.40 9.31
CA VAL A 54 1.14 -5.67 9.53
C VAL A 54 0.29 -4.39 9.43
N LEU A 55 0.84 -3.22 9.77
CA LEU A 55 0.09 -1.95 9.75
C LEU A 55 -0.31 -1.43 8.36
N PRO A 56 0.49 -1.60 7.29
CA PRO A 56 0.10 -1.22 5.95
C PRO A 56 -1.11 -1.99 5.42
N TYR A 57 -1.37 -3.23 5.89
CA TYR A 57 -2.48 -4.05 5.42
C TYR A 57 -3.86 -3.40 5.65
N PRO A 58 -4.23 -2.99 6.88
CA PRO A 58 -5.46 -2.23 7.14
C PRO A 58 -5.58 -0.97 6.30
N VAL A 59 -4.48 -0.24 6.08
CA VAL A 59 -4.46 0.98 5.27
C VAL A 59 -4.75 0.65 3.80
N THR A 60 -4.09 -0.38 3.25
CA THR A 60 -4.33 -0.81 1.88
C THR A 60 -5.76 -1.31 1.70
N PHE A 61 -6.31 -2.07 2.66
CA PHE A 61 -7.68 -2.56 2.63
C PHE A 61 -8.69 -1.41 2.60
N LEU A 62 -8.53 -0.43 3.51
CA LEU A 62 -9.39 0.75 3.58
C LEU A 62 -9.31 1.60 2.30
N CYS A 63 -8.12 1.74 1.71
CA CYS A 63 -7.97 2.42 0.42
C CYS A 63 -8.72 1.69 -0.70
N THR A 64 -8.55 0.38 -0.82
CA THR A 64 -9.27 -0.41 -1.85
C THR A 64 -10.77 -0.40 -1.64
N ASP A 65 -11.24 -0.43 -0.39
CA ASP A 65 -12.66 -0.40 -0.04
C ASP A 65 -13.31 0.92 -0.49
N ILE A 66 -12.73 2.06 -0.08
CA ILE A 66 -13.16 3.40 -0.50
C ILE A 66 -13.13 3.54 -2.03
N ILE A 67 -12.07 3.02 -2.67
CA ILE A 67 -11.96 3.11 -4.13
C ILE A 67 -13.06 2.30 -4.83
N SER A 68 -13.36 1.11 -4.30
CA SER A 68 -14.39 0.23 -4.85
C SER A 68 -15.79 0.83 -4.70
N GLU A 69 -16.07 1.52 -3.60
CA GLU A 69 -17.36 2.13 -3.31
C GLU A 69 -17.62 3.38 -4.16
N ILE A 70 -16.60 4.23 -4.36
CA ILE A 70 -16.76 5.52 -5.07
C ILE A 70 -16.54 5.40 -6.59
N TRP A 71 -15.57 4.59 -7.04
CA TRP A 71 -15.20 4.47 -8.47
C TRP A 71 -15.50 3.09 -9.07
N GLY A 72 -15.98 2.15 -8.26
CA GLY A 72 -16.36 0.80 -8.68
C GLY A 72 -15.25 -0.23 -8.53
N GLU A 73 -15.69 -1.49 -8.39
CA GLU A 73 -14.84 -2.68 -8.21
C GLU A 73 -13.77 -2.86 -9.30
N ARG A 74 -14.09 -2.49 -10.56
CA ARG A 74 -13.19 -2.70 -11.70
C ARG A 74 -11.94 -1.81 -11.59
N ARG A 75 -12.10 -0.58 -11.08
CA ARG A 75 -10.99 0.35 -10.85
C ARG A 75 -10.17 -0.07 -9.63
N ALA A 76 -10.82 -0.52 -8.56
CA ALA A 76 -10.13 -1.07 -7.38
C ALA A 76 -9.28 -2.30 -7.76
N SER A 77 -9.83 -3.23 -8.54
CA SER A 77 -9.08 -4.40 -9.02
C SER A 77 -7.88 -4.02 -9.87
N GLN A 78 -8.02 -3.04 -10.79
CA GLN A 78 -6.89 -2.52 -11.56
C GLN A 78 -5.78 -1.97 -10.66
N LEU A 79 -6.13 -1.24 -9.60
CA LEU A 79 -5.15 -0.73 -8.64
C LEU A 79 -4.38 -1.87 -7.95
N VAL A 80 -5.09 -2.92 -7.52
CA VAL A 80 -4.46 -4.09 -6.88
C VAL A 80 -3.51 -4.80 -7.85
N TRP A 81 -3.90 -4.97 -9.12
CA TRP A 81 -3.04 -5.55 -10.15
C TRP A 81 -1.78 -4.71 -10.41
N VAL A 82 -1.92 -3.39 -10.48
CA VAL A 82 -0.78 -2.48 -10.60
C VAL A 82 0.12 -2.57 -9.37
N GLY A 83 -0.46 -2.61 -8.16
CA GLY A 83 0.28 -2.79 -6.91
C GLY A 83 1.07 -4.10 -6.88
N LEU A 84 0.47 -5.20 -7.32
CA LEU A 84 1.14 -6.50 -7.42
C LEU A 84 2.31 -6.47 -8.41
N LEU A 85 2.13 -5.83 -9.57
CA LEU A 85 3.20 -5.66 -10.56
C LEU A 85 4.34 -4.80 -10.03
N VAL A 86 4.04 -3.69 -9.34
CA VAL A 86 5.03 -2.85 -8.66
C VAL A 86 5.76 -3.62 -7.57
N ASN A 87 5.06 -4.48 -6.81
CA ASN A 87 5.67 -5.29 -5.78
C ASN A 87 6.70 -6.28 -6.36
N ILE A 88 6.35 -6.97 -7.45
CA ILE A 88 7.26 -7.82 -8.22
C ILE A 88 8.47 -7.01 -8.71
N TRP A 89 8.24 -5.80 -9.23
CA TRP A 89 9.32 -4.92 -9.69
C TRP A 89 10.30 -4.53 -8.58
N ILE A 90 9.79 -4.17 -7.40
CA ILE A 90 10.61 -3.86 -6.22
C ILE A 90 11.43 -5.09 -5.81
N LEU A 91 10.80 -6.27 -5.75
CA LEU A 91 11.49 -7.53 -5.43
C LEU A 91 12.62 -7.83 -6.42
N LEU A 92 12.39 -7.62 -7.72
CA LEU A 92 13.41 -7.79 -8.75
C LEU A 92 14.60 -6.82 -8.55
N ILE A 93 14.34 -5.55 -8.23
CA ILE A 93 15.40 -4.56 -7.96
C ILE A 93 16.20 -4.96 -6.71
N VAL A 94 15.52 -5.31 -5.62
CA VAL A 94 16.18 -5.73 -4.38
C VAL A 94 17.00 -6.99 -4.60
N TRP A 95 16.47 -7.96 -5.35
CA TRP A 95 17.19 -9.18 -5.71
C TRP A 95 18.44 -8.89 -6.55
N LEU A 96 18.33 -8.02 -7.57
CA LEU A 96 19.48 -7.58 -8.36
C LEU A 96 20.53 -6.85 -7.50
N GLY A 97 20.09 -5.98 -6.59
CA GLY A 97 20.97 -5.27 -5.66
C GLY A 97 21.65 -6.17 -4.62
N GLY A 98 21.06 -7.33 -4.29
CA GLY A 98 21.69 -8.33 -3.43
C GLY A 98 22.64 -9.29 -4.18
N VAL A 99 22.46 -9.43 -5.50
CA VAL A 99 23.33 -10.24 -6.37
C VAL A 99 24.58 -9.47 -6.79
N LEU A 100 24.50 -8.14 -6.90
CA LEU A 100 25.65 -7.27 -7.11
C LEU A 100 26.32 -6.98 -5.76
N PRO A 101 27.62 -7.30 -5.58
CA PRO A 101 28.33 -7.09 -4.32
C PRO A 101 28.51 -5.61 -3.95
#